data_AF-A0A8I3AX16-F1
#
_entry.id   AF-A0A8I3AX16-F1
#
_cell.length_a   1.000
_cell.length_b   1.000
_cell.length_c   1.000
_cell.angle_alpha   90.00
_cell.angle_beta   90.00
_cell.angle_gamma   90.00
#
_symmetry.space_group_name_H-M   'P 1'
#
loop_
_entity.id
_entity.type
_entity.pdbx_description
1 polymer ?
#
loop_
_entity_poly.entity_id
_entity_poly.type
_entity_poly.pdbx_seq_one_letter_code
_entity_poly.pdbx_strand_id
1 'polypeptide(L)'
;MKQNETTPIITFSTQHTPVIDALTQASILEAFANWTVGQFKAQSTNARIQGALACVFKETAIHFGQATMMAEGDTLVLCIRLVTELMLGRYTLPEPVDPTSLLSKHEIGVWEEAAKMVESVMALDERQRDDGFNTFLLPRCRQLVQATGQR
;
A
#
# COMPACT_ATOMS: atom_id res chain seq x y z
N MET A 1 51.66 16.82 20.05
CA MET A 1 50.27 16.41 20.36
C MET A 1 49.58 16.14 19.02
N LYS A 2 49.26 14.88 18.69
CA LYS A 2 48.54 14.56 17.45
C LYS A 2 47.06 14.90 17.67
N GLN A 3 46.50 15.79 16.85
CA GLN A 3 45.08 16.12 16.88
C GLN A 3 44.27 14.86 16.60
N ASN A 4 43.32 14.56 17.49
CA ASN A 4 42.41 13.45 17.34
C ASN A 4 41.31 13.87 16.35
N GLU A 5 41.61 13.75 15.06
CA GLU A 5 40.71 14.17 13.99
C GLU A 5 39.58 13.14 13.85
N THR A 6 38.40 13.47 14.38
CA THR A 6 37.20 12.63 14.26
C THR A 6 36.71 12.67 12.81
N THR A 7 36.75 11.53 12.11
CA THR A 7 36.18 11.43 10.76
C THR A 7 34.65 11.51 10.82
N PRO A 8 33.99 12.42 10.08
CA PRO A 8 32.54 12.48 10.04
C PRO A 8 31.92 11.17 9.53
N ILE A 9 30.84 10.72 10.16
CA ILE A 9 30.24 9.40 9.89
C ILE A 9 29.75 9.26 8.43
N ILE A 10 29.32 10.36 7.80
CA ILE A 10 28.87 10.40 6.40
C ILE A 10 29.96 10.02 5.40
N THR A 11 31.23 9.98 5.83
CA THR A 11 32.36 9.57 4.98
C THR A 11 32.45 8.05 4.85
N PHE A 12 31.75 7.28 5.68
CA PHE A 12 31.74 5.82 5.60
C PHE A 12 30.70 5.34 4.58
N SER A 13 31.11 4.47 3.65
CA SER A 13 30.25 3.86 2.60
C SER A 13 28.94 3.28 3.14
N THR A 14 28.97 2.74 4.36
CA THR A 14 27.82 2.17 5.08
C THR A 14 26.73 3.19 5.42
N GLN A 15 27.03 4.50 5.44
CA GLN A 15 26.04 5.55 5.68
C GLN A 15 25.40 6.07 4.38
N HIS A 16 26.03 5.87 3.22
CA HIS A 16 25.50 6.44 1.97
C HIS A 16 24.22 5.74 1.52
N THR A 17 24.21 4.41 1.49
CA THR A 17 23.03 3.62 1.09
C THR A 17 21.79 3.99 1.92
N PRO A 18 21.79 3.90 3.26
CA PRO A 18 20.59 4.22 4.04
C PRO A 18 20.16 5.69 3.90
N VAL A 19 21.09 6.63 3.73
CA VAL A 19 20.75 8.05 3.55
C VAL A 19 20.15 8.32 2.17
N ILE A 20 20.72 7.76 1.11
CA ILE A 20 20.20 7.90 -0.26
C ILE A 20 18.85 7.21 -0.39
N ASP A 21 18.68 6.03 0.20
CA ASP A 21 17.41 5.30 0.20
C ASP A 21 16.32 6.12 0.90
N ALA A 22 16.61 6.69 2.07
CA ALA A 22 15.67 7.54 2.79
C ALA A 22 15.27 8.79 1.98
N LEU A 23 16.24 9.47 1.34
CA LEU A 23 15.96 10.64 0.49
C LEU A 23 15.12 10.27 -0.74
N THR A 24 15.41 9.12 -1.35
CA THR A 24 14.67 8.61 -2.51
C THR A 24 13.23 8.29 -2.11
N GLN A 25 13.03 7.57 -1.01
CA GLN A 25 11.71 7.24 -0.48
C GLN A 25 10.91 8.50 -0.12
N ALA A 26 11.53 9.48 0.53
CA ALA A 26 10.88 10.74 0.89
C ALA A 26 10.40 11.50 -0.37
N SER A 27 11.25 11.57 -1.39
CA SER A 27 10.93 12.26 -2.65
C SER A 27 9.78 11.57 -3.40
N ILE A 28 9.79 10.23 -3.44
CA ILE A 28 8.71 9.44 -4.04
C ILE A 28 7.41 9.64 -3.27
N LEU A 29 7.45 9.58 -1.94
CA LEU A 29 6.27 9.73 -1.10
C LEU A 29 5.67 11.13 -1.20
N GLU A 30 6.48 12.18 -1.33
CA GLU A 30 6.01 13.55 -1.57
C GLU A 30 5.27 13.66 -2.91
N ALA A 31 5.85 13.13 -3.99
CA ALA A 31 5.19 13.12 -5.30
C ALA A 31 3.85 12.35 -5.25
N PHE A 32 3.84 11.19 -4.59
CA PHE A 32 2.64 10.38 -4.43
C PHE A 32 1.57 11.06 -3.55
N ALA A 33 1.97 11.77 -2.50
CA ALA A 33 1.07 12.55 -1.65
C ALA A 33 0.38 13.65 -2.47
N ASN A 34 1.14 14.41 -3.27
CA ASN A 34 0.60 15.46 -4.12
C ASN A 34 -0.42 14.92 -5.13
N TRP A 35 -0.11 13.80 -5.77
CA TRP A 35 -1.05 13.12 -6.68
C TRP A 35 -2.31 12.65 -5.95
N THR A 36 -2.17 11.98 -4.81
CA THR A 36 -3.28 11.45 -4.00
C THR A 36 -4.20 12.58 -3.55
N VAL A 37 -3.65 13.71 -3.08
CA VAL A 37 -4.44 14.89 -2.69
C VAL A 37 -5.20 15.48 -3.88
N GLY A 38 -4.59 15.50 -5.07
CA GLY A 38 -5.26 15.90 -6.31
C GLY A 38 -6.48 15.03 -6.60
N GLN A 39 -6.31 13.72 -6.57
CA GLN A 39 -7.40 12.75 -6.79
C GLN A 39 -8.47 12.83 -5.69
N PHE A 40 -8.07 13.01 -4.44
CA PHE A 40 -8.99 13.16 -3.31
C PHE A 40 -9.88 14.40 -3.46
N LYS A 41 -9.30 15.53 -3.90
CA LYS A 41 -10.04 16.76 -4.19
C LYS A 41 -10.99 16.59 -5.38
N ALA A 42 -10.57 15.91 -6.43
CA ALA A 42 -11.39 15.62 -7.60
C ALA A 42 -12.63 14.77 -7.24
N GLN A 43 -12.50 13.89 -6.26
CA GLN A 43 -13.56 12.96 -5.81
C GLN A 43 -14.36 13.52 -4.61
N SER A 44 -14.48 14.85 -4.48
CA SER A 44 -15.09 15.53 -3.32
C SER A 44 -16.52 15.09 -2.98
N THR A 45 -17.25 14.54 -3.94
CA THR A 45 -18.63 14.04 -3.78
C THR A 45 -18.69 12.55 -3.40
N ASN A 46 -17.60 11.79 -3.56
CA ASN A 46 -17.58 10.35 -3.33
C ASN A 46 -16.67 9.98 -2.15
N ALA A 47 -17.28 9.98 -0.96
CA ALA A 47 -16.60 9.65 0.30
C ALA A 47 -15.96 8.24 0.29
N ARG A 48 -16.47 7.29 -0.51
CA ARG A 48 -15.88 5.94 -0.60
C ARG A 48 -14.54 5.97 -1.30
N ILE A 49 -14.46 6.63 -2.45
CA ILE A 49 -13.20 6.76 -3.21
C ILE A 49 -12.18 7.58 -2.42
N GLN A 50 -12.63 8.63 -1.74
CA GLN A 50 -11.77 9.40 -0.82
C GLN A 50 -11.18 8.54 0.31
N GLY A 51 -12.03 7.72 0.95
CA GLY A 51 -11.58 6.77 1.97
C GLY A 51 -10.60 5.74 1.42
N ALA A 52 -10.84 5.25 0.21
CA ALA A 52 -9.97 4.32 -0.48
C ALA A 52 -8.59 4.92 -0.79
N LEU A 53 -8.55 6.12 -1.38
CA LEU A 53 -7.31 6.85 -1.65
C LEU A 53 -6.51 7.12 -0.37
N ALA A 54 -7.20 7.52 0.71
CA ALA A 54 -6.56 7.72 2.01
C ALA A 54 -5.99 6.40 2.58
N CYS A 55 -6.69 5.28 2.40
CA CYS A 55 -6.21 3.97 2.81
C CYS A 55 -4.96 3.54 2.02
N VAL A 56 -4.99 3.64 0.69
CA VAL A 56 -3.86 3.32 -0.18
C VAL A 56 -2.64 4.17 0.16
N PHE A 57 -2.83 5.48 0.34
CA PHE A 57 -1.74 6.38 0.72
C PHE A 57 -1.14 6.03 2.07
N LYS A 58 -1.97 5.80 3.10
CA LYS A 58 -1.49 5.44 4.44
C LYS A 58 -0.70 4.13 4.43
N GLU A 59 -1.20 3.11 3.76
CA GLU A 59 -0.52 1.82 3.68
C GLU A 59 0.84 1.97 2.97
N THR A 60 0.86 2.68 1.85
CA THR A 60 2.09 2.95 1.09
C THR A 60 3.11 3.75 1.91
N ALA A 61 2.67 4.79 2.63
CA ALA A 61 3.52 5.59 3.51
C ALA A 61 4.10 4.77 4.66
N ILE A 62 3.31 3.87 5.26
CA ILE A 62 3.77 2.96 6.32
C ILE A 62 4.83 2.00 5.78
N HIS A 63 4.62 1.47 4.57
CA HIS A 63 5.57 0.56 3.94
C HIS A 63 6.93 1.22 3.68
N PHE A 64 6.94 2.47 3.20
CA PHE A 64 8.18 3.22 3.01
C PHE A 64 8.81 3.69 4.34
N GLY A 65 8.01 3.97 5.36
CA GLY A 65 8.46 4.55 6.63
C GLY A 65 8.87 3.57 7.72
N GLN A 66 9.37 2.36 7.39
CA GLN A 66 9.71 1.32 8.39
C GLN A 66 10.90 1.70 9.31
N ALA A 67 10.60 2.58 10.26
CA ALA A 67 11.23 2.78 11.56
C ALA A 67 10.37 3.65 12.52
N THR A 68 9.27 4.30 12.10
CA THR A 68 8.66 5.38 12.92
C THR A 68 7.13 5.42 13.04
N MET A 69 6.35 4.63 12.29
CA MET A 69 4.89 4.84 12.27
C MET A 69 4.13 3.79 13.10
N MET A 70 4.23 3.90 14.43
CA MET A 70 3.35 3.21 15.40
C MET A 70 1.94 3.83 15.41
N ALA A 71 1.26 3.83 14.28
CA ALA A 71 -0.19 4.01 14.20
C ALA A 71 -0.79 2.71 13.66
N GLU A 72 -0.45 1.59 14.33
CA GLU A 72 -0.68 0.23 13.86
C GLU A 72 -2.14 -0.27 13.95
N GLY A 73 -3.03 0.42 14.68
CA GLY A 73 -4.34 -0.12 15.03
C GLY A 73 -5.34 -0.24 13.87
N ASP A 74 -5.39 0.75 12.97
CA ASP A 74 -6.54 0.90 12.05
C ASP A 74 -6.24 0.61 10.58
N THR A 75 -4.97 0.58 10.15
CA THR A 75 -4.66 0.48 8.71
C THR A 75 -5.07 -0.87 8.13
N LEU A 76 -4.92 -1.97 8.89
CA LEU A 76 -5.36 -3.29 8.42
C LEU A 76 -6.88 -3.33 8.25
N VAL A 77 -7.64 -2.77 9.20
CA VAL A 77 -9.11 -2.72 9.12
C VAL A 77 -9.56 -1.90 7.92
N LEU A 78 -8.89 -0.77 7.64
CA LEU A 78 -9.14 0.03 6.44
C LEU A 78 -8.82 -0.75 5.16
N CYS A 79 -7.71 -1.49 5.12
CA CYS A 79 -7.34 -2.32 3.98
C CYS A 79 -8.37 -3.44 3.74
N ILE A 80 -8.80 -4.13 4.79
CA ILE A 80 -9.84 -5.16 4.70
C ILE A 80 -11.13 -4.55 4.14
N ARG A 81 -11.57 -3.42 4.68
CA ARG A 81 -12.78 -2.74 4.21
C ARG A 81 -12.66 -2.32 2.74
N LEU A 82 -11.52 -1.75 2.35
CA LEU A 82 -11.24 -1.36 0.98
C LEU A 82 -11.30 -2.58 0.04
N VAL A 83 -10.57 -3.64 0.37
CA VAL A 83 -10.50 -4.86 -0.45
C VAL A 83 -11.87 -5.48 -0.63
N THR A 84 -12.64 -5.62 0.45
CA THR A 84 -13.99 -6.17 0.38
C THR A 84 -14.91 -5.32 -0.49
N GLU A 85 -14.87 -3.98 -0.36
CA GLU A 85 -15.72 -3.10 -1.17
C GLU A 85 -15.36 -3.13 -2.67
N LEU A 86 -14.07 -3.27 -3.00
CA LEU A 86 -13.59 -3.42 -4.37
C LEU A 86 -13.99 -4.76 -4.97
N MET A 87 -13.84 -5.86 -4.21
CA MET A 87 -14.27 -7.19 -4.66
C MET A 87 -15.78 -7.29 -4.86
N LEU A 88 -16.57 -6.58 -4.04
CA LEU A 88 -18.02 -6.46 -4.21
C LEU A 88 -18.42 -5.53 -5.37
N GLY A 89 -17.46 -4.92 -6.07
CA GLY A 89 -17.73 -4.03 -7.22
C GLY A 89 -18.46 -2.75 -6.85
N ARG A 90 -18.39 -2.31 -5.58
CA ARG A 90 -19.15 -1.13 -5.09
C ARG A 90 -18.62 0.20 -5.62
N TYR A 91 -17.35 0.23 -5.99
CA TYR A 91 -16.68 1.32 -6.69
C TYR A 91 -15.38 0.81 -7.32
N THR A 92 -14.80 1.60 -8.20
CA THR A 92 -13.49 1.35 -8.81
C THR A 92 -12.50 2.43 -8.38
N LEU A 93 -11.23 2.06 -8.31
CA LEU A 93 -10.14 3.01 -8.07
C LEU A 93 -9.76 3.74 -9.36
N PRO A 94 -9.10 4.91 -9.25
CA PRO A 94 -8.57 5.60 -10.42
C PRO A 94 -7.63 4.71 -11.23
N GLU A 95 -7.64 4.85 -12.55
CA GLU A 95 -6.78 4.05 -13.42
C GLU A 95 -5.28 4.29 -13.16
N PRO A 96 -4.41 3.30 -13.44
CA PRO A 96 -2.96 3.45 -13.32
C PRO A 96 -2.44 4.54 -14.26
N VAL A 97 -1.39 5.24 -13.84
CA VAL A 97 -0.76 6.28 -14.68
C VAL A 97 -0.17 5.66 -15.96
N ASP A 98 0.40 4.45 -15.84
CA ASP A 98 0.86 3.66 -16.98
C ASP A 98 0.35 2.21 -16.89
N PRO A 99 -0.71 1.86 -17.65
CA PRO A 99 -1.26 0.50 -17.67
C PRO A 99 -0.29 -0.57 -18.20
N THR A 100 0.78 -0.19 -18.91
CA THR A 100 1.73 -1.14 -19.50
C THR A 100 2.90 -1.50 -18.59
N SER A 101 3.06 -0.73 -17.50
CA SER A 101 4.08 -0.93 -16.47
C SER A 101 4.00 -2.31 -15.83
N LEU A 102 5.16 -2.83 -15.40
CA LEU A 102 5.24 -4.08 -14.63
C LEU A 102 4.48 -3.99 -13.31
N LEU A 103 4.39 -2.79 -12.71
CA LEU A 103 3.68 -2.57 -11.45
C LEU A 103 2.16 -2.68 -11.65
N SER A 104 1.62 -2.11 -12.72
CA SER A 104 0.22 -2.27 -13.12
C SER A 104 -0.12 -3.73 -13.41
N LYS A 105 0.75 -4.46 -14.11
CA LYS A 105 0.57 -5.90 -14.35
C LYS A 105 0.63 -6.73 -13.06
N HIS A 106 1.51 -6.34 -12.14
CA HIS A 106 1.63 -6.97 -10.83
C HIS A 106 0.36 -6.77 -10.00
N GLU A 107 -0.18 -5.53 -9.94
CA GLU A 107 -1.48 -5.26 -9.30
C GLU A 107 -2.54 -6.21 -9.85
N ILE A 108 -2.73 -6.23 -11.18
CA ILE A 108 -3.76 -7.05 -11.83
C ILE A 108 -3.59 -8.53 -11.43
N GLY A 109 -2.38 -9.08 -11.50
CA GLY A 109 -2.11 -10.47 -11.14
C GLY A 109 -2.42 -10.79 -9.67
N VAL A 110 -2.01 -9.94 -8.73
CA VAL A 110 -2.27 -10.16 -7.29
C VAL A 110 -3.77 -10.10 -6.99
N TRP A 111 -4.51 -9.19 -7.64
CA TRP A 111 -5.96 -9.11 -7.51
C TRP A 111 -6.69 -10.29 -8.15
N GLU A 112 -6.24 -10.79 -9.30
CA GLU A 112 -6.77 -11.99 -9.93
C GLU A 112 -6.57 -13.24 -9.07
N GLU A 113 -5.40 -13.39 -8.45
CA GLU A 113 -5.13 -14.48 -7.50
C GLU A 113 -6.07 -14.41 -6.30
N ALA A 114 -6.23 -13.22 -5.72
CA ALA A 114 -7.12 -13.03 -4.57
C ALA A 114 -8.59 -13.31 -4.93
N ALA A 115 -9.04 -12.92 -6.13
CA ALA A 115 -10.38 -13.22 -6.61
C ALA A 115 -10.63 -14.73 -6.76
N LYS A 116 -9.67 -15.49 -7.32
CA LYS A 116 -9.75 -16.96 -7.41
C LYS A 116 -9.82 -17.62 -6.04
N MET A 117 -9.11 -17.09 -5.05
CA MET A 117 -9.18 -17.58 -3.67
C MET A 117 -10.56 -17.35 -3.08
N VAL A 118 -11.12 -16.15 -3.25
CA VAL A 118 -12.49 -15.86 -2.78
C VAL A 118 -13.50 -16.77 -3.45
N GLU A 119 -13.40 -16.99 -4.76
CA GLU A 119 -14.26 -17.93 -5.48
C GLU A 119 -14.19 -19.35 -4.89
N SER A 120 -12.97 -19.83 -4.57
CA SER A 120 -12.78 -21.14 -3.92
C SER A 120 -13.40 -21.20 -2.51
N VAL A 121 -13.37 -20.09 -1.76
CA VAL A 121 -13.97 -20.00 -0.41
C VAL A 121 -15.49 -19.89 -0.50
N MET A 122 -16.04 -19.20 -1.51
CA MET A 122 -17.49 -19.07 -1.70
C MET A 122 -18.17 -20.39 -2.08
N ALA A 123 -17.41 -21.36 -2.59
CA ALA A 123 -17.87 -22.72 -2.84
C ALA A 123 -18.04 -23.59 -1.57
N LEU A 124 -17.59 -23.09 -0.41
CA LEU A 124 -17.71 -23.78 0.88
C LEU A 124 -19.04 -23.48 1.58
N ASP A 125 -19.39 -24.30 2.58
CA ASP A 125 -20.55 -24.07 3.45
C ASP A 125 -20.44 -22.74 4.21
N GLU A 126 -21.58 -22.16 4.59
CA GLU A 126 -21.63 -20.80 5.14
C GLU A 126 -20.69 -20.57 6.34
N ARG A 127 -20.54 -21.57 7.22
CA ARG A 127 -19.65 -21.50 8.39
C ARG A 127 -18.16 -21.55 8.03
N GLN A 128 -17.83 -22.17 6.90
CA GLN A 128 -16.46 -22.31 6.40
C GLN A 128 -16.05 -21.11 5.53
N ARG A 129 -17.02 -20.32 5.03
CA ARG A 129 -16.73 -19.09 4.27
C ARG A 129 -16.00 -18.07 5.12
N ASP A 130 -16.47 -17.81 6.34
CA ASP A 130 -15.83 -16.84 7.24
C ASP A 130 -14.43 -17.31 7.68
N ASP A 131 -14.28 -18.60 7.95
CA ASP A 131 -12.99 -19.19 8.34
C ASP A 131 -11.98 -19.20 7.18
N GLY A 132 -12.46 -19.53 5.97
CA GLY A 132 -11.66 -19.45 4.75
C GLY A 132 -11.27 -18.01 4.40
N PHE A 133 -12.17 -17.05 4.55
CA PHE A 133 -11.88 -15.64 4.32
C PHE A 133 -10.82 -15.13 5.30
N ASN A 134 -10.95 -15.49 6.59
CA ASN A 134 -10.01 -15.11 7.63
C ASN A 134 -8.63 -15.73 7.42
N THR A 135 -8.58 -16.97 6.93
CA THR A 135 -7.33 -17.71 6.71
C THR A 135 -6.61 -17.25 5.45
N PHE A 136 -7.33 -17.06 4.35
CA PHE A 136 -6.72 -16.86 3.03
C PHE A 136 -6.67 -15.40 2.58
N LEU A 137 -7.70 -14.60 2.87
CA LEU A 137 -7.78 -13.23 2.36
C LEU A 137 -7.27 -12.18 3.35
N LEU A 138 -7.62 -12.26 4.64
CA LEU A 138 -7.20 -11.26 5.63
C LEU A 138 -5.68 -10.98 5.64
N PRO A 139 -4.80 -12.00 5.58
CA PRO A 139 -3.35 -11.77 5.58
C PRO A 139 -2.85 -11.02 4.34
N ARG A 140 -3.59 -11.09 3.23
CA ARG A 140 -3.23 -10.52 1.92
C ARG A 140 -3.80 -9.13 1.68
N CYS A 141 -4.76 -8.67 2.47
CA CYS A 141 -5.43 -7.39 2.27
C CYS A 141 -4.46 -6.20 2.18
N ARG A 142 -3.40 -6.18 3.01
CA ARG A 142 -2.37 -5.13 2.93
C ARG A 142 -1.57 -5.20 1.63
N GLN A 143 -1.19 -6.40 1.21
CA GLN A 143 -0.43 -6.59 -0.03
C GLN A 143 -1.22 -6.16 -1.27
N LEU A 144 -2.52 -6.43 -1.30
CA LEU A 144 -3.42 -5.96 -2.36
C LEU A 144 -3.45 -4.43 -2.45
N VAL A 145 -3.66 -3.78 -1.30
CA VAL A 145 -3.70 -2.30 -1.21
C VAL A 145 -2.34 -1.68 -1.54
N GLN A 146 -1.25 -2.35 -1.14
CA GLN A 146 0.11 -1.94 -1.45
C GLN A 146 0.42 -2.01 -2.95
N ALA A 147 0.08 -3.12 -3.61
CA ALA A 147 0.28 -3.28 -5.06
C ALA A 147 -0.46 -2.19 -5.84
N THR A 148 -1.67 -1.86 -5.39
CA THR A 148 -2.46 -0.73 -5.92
C THR A 148 -1.82 0.64 -5.64
N GLY A 149 -1.10 0.82 -4.53
CA GLY A 149 -0.38 2.07 -4.24
C GLY A 149 0.91 2.25 -5.03
N GLN A 150 1.50 1.16 -5.52
CA GLN A 150 2.78 1.16 -6.23
C GLN A 150 2.66 1.37 -7.74
N ARG A 151 1.47 1.19 -8.32
CA ARG A 151 1.25 1.25 -9.78
C ARG A 151 1.23 2.64 -10.40
#